data_AF-A0A1H3UJD7-F1
#
_entry.id   AF-A0A1H3UJD7-F1
#
_cell.length_a   1.000
_cell.length_b   1.000
_cell.length_c   1.000
_cell.angle_alpha   90.00
_cell.angle_beta   90.00
_cell.angle_gamma   90.00
#
_symmetry.space_group_name_H-M   'P 1'
#
loop_
_entity.id
_entity.type
_entity.pdbx_description
1 polymer ?
#
loop_
_entity_poly.entity_id
_entity_poly.type
_entity_poly.pdbx_seq_one_letter_code
_entity_poly.pdbx_strand_id
1 'polypeptide(L)'
;MYSPALAGRLCLALLCLTPLHLVHAAPTPGDTDLIRERQDRLLEEQRRRLEELKDLPGKEAAPTAPTAPADTRCFPIKDIELKGADSLSAAEQARLLEPYIGQCLGVSQLNELLKVI
;
A
#
# COMPACT_ATOMS: atom_id res chain seq x y z
N MET A 1 65.40 24.39 0.00
CA MET A 1 65.20 24.52 1.46
C MET A 1 64.09 25.54 1.67
N TYR A 2 62.88 25.11 2.02
CA TYR A 2 61.77 26.04 2.31
C TYR A 2 62.05 26.74 3.64
N SER A 3 61.95 28.07 3.65
CA SER A 3 62.23 28.87 4.84
C SER A 3 61.07 28.73 5.84
N PRO A 4 61.32 28.28 7.09
CA PRO A 4 60.25 27.95 8.05
C PRO A 4 59.38 29.15 8.42
N ALA A 5 59.94 30.36 8.33
CA ALA A 5 59.21 31.61 8.54
C ALA A 5 58.14 31.88 7.46
N LEU A 6 58.38 31.41 6.22
CA LEU A 6 57.49 31.61 5.09
C LEU A 6 56.29 30.64 5.20
N ALA A 7 56.53 29.41 5.65
CA ALA A 7 55.48 28.44 5.96
C ALA A 7 54.60 28.89 7.13
N GLY A 8 55.19 29.43 8.21
CA GLY A 8 54.44 29.95 9.35
C GLY A 8 53.52 31.12 9.00
N ARG A 9 54.01 32.06 8.17
CA ARG A 9 53.20 33.19 7.67
C ARG A 9 52.05 32.74 6.76
N LEU A 10 52.28 31.74 5.91
CA LEU A 10 51.24 31.19 5.04
C LEU A 10 50.15 30.48 5.85
N CYS A 11 50.53 29.68 6.86
CA CYS A 11 49.57 29.04 7.76
C CYS A 11 48.74 30.06 8.55
N LEU A 12 49.38 31.11 9.07
CA LEU A 12 48.66 32.15 9.83
C LEU A 12 47.66 32.89 8.93
N ALA A 13 48.05 33.23 7.69
CA ALA A 13 47.16 33.84 6.72
C ALA A 13 45.97 32.92 6.39
N LEU A 14 46.23 31.63 6.14
CA LEU A 14 45.19 30.65 5.86
C LEU A 14 44.20 30.51 7.03
N LEU A 15 44.70 30.52 8.28
CA LEU A 15 43.86 30.45 9.49
C LEU A 15 43.04 31.72 9.73
N CYS A 16 43.55 32.90 9.32
CA CYS A 16 42.83 34.17 9.43
C CYS A 16 41.78 34.36 8.32
N LEU A 17 41.89 33.65 7.20
CA LEU A 17 40.97 33.73 6.06
C LEU A 17 39.79 32.74 6.16
N THR A 18 39.81 31.76 7.07
CA THR A 18 38.75 30.75 7.23
C THR A 18 37.46 31.19 7.96
N PRO A 19 37.39 32.24 8.81
CA PRO A 19 36.14 32.52 9.53
C PRO A 19 35.07 33.26 8.70
N LEU A 20 35.36 33.64 7.45
CA LEU A 20 34.45 34.47 6.64
C LEU A 20 33.35 33.69 5.89
N HIS A 21 33.37 32.35 5.88
CA HIS A 21 32.47 31.55 5.04
C HIS A 21 31.31 30.85 5.77
N LEU A 22 31.09 31.11 7.07
CA LEU A 22 30.00 30.49 7.85
C LEU A 22 28.90 31.48 8.26
N VAL A 23 28.51 32.37 7.35
CA VAL A 23 27.24 33.11 7.51
C VAL A 23 26.13 32.27 6.87
N HIS A 24 25.50 31.40 7.66
CA HIS A 24 24.18 30.88 7.30
C HIS A 24 23.18 31.99 7.60
N ALA A 25 22.55 32.55 6.56
CA ALA A 25 21.43 33.45 6.74
C ALA A 25 20.34 32.71 7.53
N ALA A 26 19.88 33.31 8.63
CA ALA A 26 18.75 32.77 9.37
C ALA A 26 17.52 32.75 8.44
N PRO A 27 16.69 31.68 8.47
CA PRO A 27 15.50 31.61 7.64
C PRO A 27 14.62 32.83 7.93
N THR A 28 14.19 33.51 6.87
CA THR A 28 13.30 34.66 7.03
C THR A 28 11.91 34.19 7.47
N PRO A 29 11.09 35.06 8.08
CA PRO A 29 9.71 34.70 8.44
C PRO A 29 8.90 34.10 7.27
N GLY A 30 9.13 34.58 6.05
CA GLY A 30 8.51 34.02 4.84
C GLY A 30 9.02 32.62 4.46
N ASP A 31 10.32 32.33 4.69
CA ASP A 31 10.87 30.99 4.46
C ASP A 31 10.30 29.97 5.46
N THR A 32 10.11 30.39 6.72
CA THR A 32 9.48 29.52 7.72
C THR A 32 8.02 29.21 7.40
N ASP A 33 7.28 30.16 6.83
CA ASP A 33 5.89 29.94 6.42
C ASP A 33 5.80 28.96 5.24
N LEU A 34 6.67 29.10 4.23
CA LEU A 34 6.74 28.16 3.11
C LEU A 34 7.13 26.74 3.55
N ILE A 35 8.04 26.61 4.52
CA ILE A 35 8.44 25.32 5.10
C ILE A 35 7.28 24.71 5.88
N ARG A 36 6.47 25.52 6.57
CA ARG A 36 5.30 25.06 7.32
C ARG A 36 4.20 24.56 6.38
N GLU A 37 3.87 25.35 5.36
CA GLU A 37 2.86 25.00 4.36
C GLU A 37 3.20 23.68 3.63
N ARG A 38 4.48 23.48 3.27
CA ARG A 38 4.92 22.24 2.63
C ARG A 38 4.75 21.02 3.56
N GLN A 39 5.04 21.16 4.84
CA GLN A 39 4.87 20.08 5.81
C GLN A 39 3.39 19.73 6.01
N ASP A 40 2.54 20.75 6.14
CA ASP A 40 1.10 20.56 6.33
C ASP A 40 0.48 19.82 5.15
N ARG A 41 0.86 20.19 3.92
CA ARG A 41 0.41 19.49 2.71
C ARG A 41 0.80 18.00 2.70
N LEU A 42 2.03 17.68 3.10
CA LEU A 42 2.48 16.28 3.16
C LEU A 42 1.67 15.48 4.18
N LEU A 43 1.41 16.05 5.36
CA LEU A 43 0.61 15.41 6.40
C LEU A 43 -0.84 15.17 5.94
N GLU A 44 -1.40 16.14 5.23
CA GLU A 44 -2.76 16.05 4.69
C GLU A 44 -2.86 14.96 3.61
N GLU A 45 -1.88 14.85 2.73
CA GLU A 45 -1.78 13.79 1.73
C GLU A 45 -1.65 12.40 2.38
N GLN A 46 -0.84 12.26 3.43
CA GLN A 46 -0.71 10.99 4.17
C GLN A 46 -2.02 10.60 4.85
N ARG A 47 -2.68 11.56 5.50
CA ARG A 47 -3.95 11.32 6.19
C ARG A 47 -5.03 10.87 5.21
N ARG A 48 -5.11 11.50 4.05
CA ARG A 48 -6.06 11.12 2.99
C ARG A 48 -5.85 9.69 2.51
N ARG A 49 -4.60 9.28 2.24
CA ARG A 49 -4.29 7.88 1.88
C ARG A 49 -4.75 6.90 2.95
N LEU A 50 -4.52 7.23 4.22
CA LEU A 50 -4.89 6.35 5.32
C LEU A 50 -6.42 6.21 5.43
N GLU A 51 -7.16 7.28 5.20
CA GLU A 51 -8.62 7.24 5.13
C GLU A 51 -9.11 6.39 3.95
N GLU A 52 -8.51 6.56 2.77
CA GLU A 52 -8.81 5.74 1.58
C GLU A 52 -8.54 4.25 1.85
N LEU A 53 -7.44 3.90 2.52
CA LEU A 53 -7.13 2.52 2.90
C LEU A 53 -8.14 1.93 3.90
N LYS A 54 -8.67 2.75 4.82
CA LYS A 54 -9.66 2.31 5.81
C LYS A 54 -11.05 2.11 5.20
N ASP A 55 -11.37 2.86 4.15
CA ASP A 55 -12.64 2.74 3.42
C ASP A 55 -12.62 1.57 2.43
N LEU A 56 -11.45 0.98 2.15
CA LEU A 56 -11.38 -0.25 1.37
C LEU A 56 -12.16 -1.37 2.09
N PRO A 57 -13.13 -2.01 1.42
CA PRO A 57 -13.84 -3.15 2.00
C PRO A 57 -12.86 -4.32 2.14
N GLY A 58 -12.35 -4.52 3.35
CA GLY A 58 -11.29 -5.49 3.67
C GLY A 58 -11.60 -6.34 4.89
N LYS A 59 -12.87 -6.69 5.10
CA LYS A 59 -13.25 -7.61 6.17
C LYS A 59 -13.97 -8.80 5.55
N GLU A 60 -13.33 -9.96 5.61
CA GLU A 60 -13.95 -11.24 5.24
C GLU A 60 -15.31 -11.33 5.93
N ALA A 61 -16.37 -11.35 5.14
CA ALA A 61 -17.68 -11.69 5.65
C ALA A 61 -17.56 -13.11 6.22
N ALA A 62 -17.80 -13.26 7.53
CA ALA A 62 -17.85 -14.57 8.14
C ALA A 62 -18.81 -15.45 7.32
N PRO A 63 -18.42 -16.68 6.94
CA PRO A 63 -19.29 -17.54 6.14
C PRO A 63 -20.57 -17.78 6.93
N THR A 64 -21.66 -17.14 6.52
CA THR A 64 -22.98 -17.40 7.08
C THR A 64 -23.40 -18.77 6.59
N ALA A 65 -23.51 -19.73 7.52
CA ALA A 65 -24.03 -21.06 7.22
C ALA A 65 -25.40 -20.93 6.52
N PRO A 66 -25.63 -21.65 5.41
CA PRO A 66 -26.85 -21.50 4.63
C PRO A 66 -28.09 -21.79 5.48
N THR A 67 -28.90 -20.77 5.71
CA THR A 67 -30.27 -20.90 6.22
C THR A 67 -31.21 -20.60 5.08
N ALA A 68 -31.20 -21.44 4.04
CA ALA A 68 -32.22 -21.41 3.00
C ALA A 68 -32.81 -22.81 2.88
N PRO A 69 -34.16 -22.94 2.84
CA PRO A 69 -34.78 -24.23 2.56
C PRO A 69 -34.28 -24.72 1.20
N ALA A 70 -34.02 -26.03 1.09
CA ALA A 70 -33.60 -26.64 -0.16
C ALA A 70 -34.51 -26.16 -1.29
N ASP A 71 -33.95 -25.41 -2.25
CA ASP A 71 -34.66 -24.99 -3.45
C ASP A 71 -35.33 -26.23 -4.03
N THR A 72 -36.66 -26.20 -4.21
CA THR A 72 -37.44 -27.37 -4.65
C THR A 72 -37.00 -27.88 -6.03
N ARG A 73 -36.26 -27.06 -6.78
CA ARG A 73 -35.53 -27.46 -7.99
C ARG A 73 -34.05 -27.18 -7.79
N CYS A 74 -33.23 -28.19 -8.05
CA CYS A 74 -31.78 -28.09 -8.07
C CYS A 74 -31.25 -28.62 -9.41
N PHE A 75 -30.04 -28.19 -9.76
CA PHE A 75 -29.36 -28.57 -10.99
C PHE A 75 -28.17 -29.49 -10.64
N PRO A 76 -28.08 -30.69 -11.23
CA PRO A 76 -26.91 -31.54 -11.04
C PRO A 76 -25.71 -30.94 -11.77
N ILE A 77 -24.71 -30.52 -10.99
CA ILE A 77 -23.51 -29.90 -11.55
C ILE A 77 -22.51 -30.98 -11.90
N LYS A 78 -22.12 -31.04 -13.17
CA LYS A 78 -21.09 -31.98 -13.66
C LYS A 78 -19.71 -31.37 -13.73
N ASP A 79 -19.66 -30.10 -14.10
CA ASP A 79 -18.42 -29.37 -14.36
C ASP A 79 -18.65 -27.88 -14.11
N ILE A 80 -17.61 -27.16 -13.70
CA ILE A 80 -17.61 -25.72 -13.45
C ILE A 80 -16.31 -25.14 -14.02
N GLU A 81 -16.45 -24.22 -14.98
CA GLU A 81 -15.33 -23.53 -15.61
C GLU A 81 -15.25 -22.08 -15.10
N LEU A 82 -14.14 -21.69 -14.48
CA LEU A 82 -13.88 -20.32 -14.06
C LEU A 82 -13.16 -19.54 -15.17
N LYS A 83 -13.80 -18.50 -15.69
CA LYS A 83 -13.23 -17.61 -16.73
C LYS A 83 -12.77 -16.30 -16.11
N GLY A 84 -11.57 -15.84 -16.50
CA GLY A 84 -10.99 -14.59 -16.00
C GLY A 84 -10.32 -14.69 -14.62
N ALA A 85 -10.06 -15.92 -14.12
CA ALA A 85 -9.41 -16.19 -12.84
C ALA A 85 -7.90 -16.45 -13.00
N ASP A 86 -7.21 -15.64 -13.81
CA ASP A 86 -5.79 -15.84 -14.16
C ASP A 86 -4.82 -15.70 -12.96
N SER A 87 -5.30 -15.09 -11.86
CA SER A 87 -4.57 -14.99 -10.59
C SER A 87 -4.58 -16.29 -9.77
N LEU A 88 -5.48 -17.23 -10.05
CA LEU A 88 -5.60 -18.51 -9.37
C LEU A 88 -4.97 -19.61 -10.22
N SER A 89 -4.08 -20.40 -9.61
CA SER A 89 -3.55 -21.59 -10.27
C SER A 89 -4.65 -22.62 -10.52
N ALA A 90 -4.47 -23.49 -11.52
CA ALA A 90 -5.44 -24.54 -11.83
C ALA A 90 -5.72 -25.46 -10.62
N ALA A 91 -4.73 -25.69 -9.76
CA ALA A 91 -4.88 -26.45 -8.54
C ALA A 91 -5.74 -25.74 -7.49
N GLU A 92 -5.60 -24.42 -7.35
CA GLU A 92 -6.44 -23.62 -6.46
C GLU A 92 -7.88 -23.56 -6.96
N GLN A 93 -8.08 -23.36 -8.27
CA GLN A 93 -9.41 -23.41 -8.88
C GLN A 93 -10.08 -24.77 -8.64
N ALA A 94 -9.38 -25.87 -8.90
CA ALA A 94 -9.92 -27.22 -8.66
C ALA A 94 -10.31 -27.42 -7.18
N ARG A 95 -9.47 -26.96 -6.24
CA ARG A 95 -9.74 -27.08 -4.80
C ARG A 95 -10.95 -26.26 -4.35
N LEU A 96 -11.17 -25.08 -4.93
CA LEU A 96 -12.34 -24.23 -4.63
C LEU A 96 -13.63 -24.82 -5.18
N LEU A 97 -13.57 -25.50 -6.34
CA LEU A 97 -14.73 -26.03 -7.05
C LEU A 97 -15.11 -27.46 -6.64
N GLU A 98 -14.16 -28.25 -6.14
CA GLU A 98 -14.35 -29.66 -5.72
C GLU A 98 -15.62 -29.87 -4.86
N PRO A 99 -15.93 -29.01 -3.86
CA PRO A 99 -17.12 -29.20 -3.02
C PRO A 99 -18.45 -29.08 -3.79
N TYR A 100 -18.46 -28.49 -4.97
CA TYR A 100 -19.68 -28.17 -5.71
C TYR A 100 -19.93 -29.12 -6.89
N ILE A 101 -18.91 -29.83 -7.37
CA ILE A 101 -19.00 -30.79 -8.47
C ILE A 101 -19.72 -32.07 -7.98
N GLY A 102 -20.66 -32.58 -8.79
CA GLY A 102 -21.45 -33.77 -8.46
C GLY A 102 -22.59 -33.52 -7.47
N GLN A 103 -22.75 -32.30 -6.97
CA GLN A 103 -23.86 -31.92 -6.09
C GLN A 103 -25.06 -31.37 -6.88
N CYS A 104 -26.24 -31.43 -6.28
CA CYS A 104 -27.43 -30.77 -6.79
C CYS A 104 -27.53 -29.38 -6.17
N LEU A 105 -27.22 -28.33 -6.95
CA LEU A 105 -27.21 -26.95 -6.45
C LEU A 105 -28.49 -26.21 -6.87
N GLY A 106 -29.13 -25.55 -5.90
CA GLY A 106 -30.16 -24.55 -6.14
C GLY A 106 -29.55 -23.18 -6.44
N VAL A 107 -30.41 -22.20 -6.76
CA VAL A 107 -29.99 -20.83 -7.10
C VAL A 107 -29.28 -20.17 -5.91
N SER A 108 -29.75 -20.46 -4.70
CA SER A 108 -29.14 -19.98 -3.46
C SER A 108 -27.70 -20.51 -3.30
N GLN A 109 -27.45 -21.79 -3.54
CA GLN A 109 -26.11 -22.37 -3.44
C GLN A 109 -25.17 -21.91 -4.58
N LEU A 110 -25.71 -21.67 -5.78
CA LEU A 110 -24.93 -21.11 -6.90
C LEU A 110 -24.43 -19.69 -6.59
N ASN A 111 -25.25 -18.86 -5.93
CA ASN A 111 -24.83 -17.54 -5.49
C ASN A 111 -23.75 -17.58 -4.42
N GLU A 112 -23.73 -18.60 -3.55
CA GLU A 112 -22.64 -18.78 -2.59
C GLU A 112 -21.31 -19.14 -3.27
N LEU A 113 -21.34 -19.95 -4.33
CA LEU A 113 -20.14 -20.23 -5.12
C LEU A 113 -19.50 -18.94 -5.65
N LEU A 114 -20.31 -17.99 -6.14
CA LEU A 114 -19.85 -16.70 -6.65
C LEU A 114 -19.23 -15.78 -5.58
N LYS A 115 -19.49 -16.03 -4.30
CA LYS A 115 -18.94 -15.22 -3.20
C LYS A 115 -17.58 -15.73 -2.71
N VAL A 116 -17.24 -16.99 -3.02
CA VAL A 116 -16.02 -17.65 -2.55
C VAL A 116 -14.84 -17.44 -3.52
N ILE A 117 -15.15 -17.13 -4.79
CA ILE A 117 -14.19 -16.83 -5.88
C ILE A 117 -14.02 -15.33 -6.08
#